data_AF-A0A9D6FEV2-F1
#
_entry.id   AF-A0A9D6FEV2-F1
#
_cell.length_a   1.000
_cell.length_b   1.000
_cell.length_c   1.000
_cell.angle_alpha   90.00
_cell.angle_beta   90.00
_cell.angle_gamma   90.00
#
_symmetry.space_group_name_H-M   'P 1'
#
loop_
_entity.id
_entity.type
_entity.pdbx_description
1 polymer ?
#
loop_
_entity_poly.entity_id
_entity_poly.type
_entity_poly.pdbx_seq_one_letter_code
_entity_poly.pdbx_strand_id
1 'polypeptide(L)'
;MSAESSNCERVRRELLARACEESAGGVPAKLQDHLDACPACARYGEGLGVAPEVFRVAPLYTRAVRQRTLRAIARMPDPSARWVLPGLVPVAILSLLASFGAPVWLGATILEQWISSPVLAVASAILATLMTGTVVTCACGVTLIRRGAHLNT
;
A
#
# COMPACT_ATOMS: atom_id res chain seq x y z
N MET A 1 6.88 14.83 30.18
CA MET A 1 6.63 13.70 29.26
C MET A 1 5.78 12.70 30.02
N SER A 2 4.49 12.77 29.74
CA SER A 2 3.41 12.57 30.71
C SER A 2 2.95 11.11 30.78
N ALA A 3 2.58 10.62 31.96
CA ALA A 3 2.15 9.24 32.23
C ALA A 3 1.04 8.69 31.30
N GLU A 4 0.32 9.56 30.58
CA GLU A 4 -0.62 9.21 29.51
C GLU A 4 0.02 8.50 28.31
N SER A 5 1.25 8.87 27.90
CA SER A 5 1.90 8.25 26.74
C SER A 5 2.30 6.80 27.02
N SER A 6 2.74 6.49 28.25
CA SER A 6 3.05 5.13 28.68
C SER A 6 1.81 4.23 28.75
N ASN A 7 0.65 4.79 29.13
CA ASN A 7 -0.61 4.04 29.15
C ASN A 7 -1.11 3.74 27.72
N CYS A 8 -1.01 4.68 26.80
CA CYS A 8 -1.41 4.48 25.40
C CYS A 8 -0.57 3.39 24.71
N GLU A 9 0.75 3.37 24.92
CA GLU A 9 1.63 2.38 24.30
C GLU A 9 1.33 0.96 24.81
N ARG A 10 1.10 0.83 26.12
CA ARG A 10 0.71 -0.43 26.74
C ARG A 10 -0.62 -0.94 26.19
N VAL A 11 -1.64 -0.08 26.10
CA VAL A 11 -2.95 -0.44 25.56
C VAL A 11 -2.85 -0.90 24.10
N ARG A 12 -2.10 -0.18 23.26
CA ARG A 12 -1.87 -0.58 21.86
C ARG A 12 -1.16 -1.92 21.73
N ARG A 13 -0.23 -2.22 22.64
CA ARG A 13 0.50 -3.50 22.68
C ARG A 13 -0.42 -4.66 23.08
N GLU A 14 -1.27 -4.44 24.07
CA GLU A 14 -2.29 -5.42 24.51
C GLU A 14 -3.32 -5.70 23.40
N LEU A 15 -3.83 -4.65 22.72
CA LEU A 15 -4.74 -4.80 21.58
C LEU A 15 -4.13 -5.63 20.43
N LEU A 16 -2.87 -5.36 20.08
CA LEU A 16 -2.15 -6.12 19.05
C LEU A 16 -1.96 -7.59 19.43
N ALA A 17 -1.61 -7.87 20.68
CA ALA A 17 -1.40 -9.24 21.16
C ALA A 17 -2.69 -10.05 21.00
N ARG A 18 -3.84 -9.46 21.39
CA ARG A 18 -5.15 -10.09 21.24
C ARG A 18 -5.55 -10.32 19.78
N ALA A 19 -5.30 -9.35 18.90
CA ALA A 19 -5.56 -9.49 17.47
C ALA A 19 -4.67 -10.56 16.79
N CYS A 20 -3.45 -10.76 17.30
CA CYS A 20 -2.56 -11.84 16.85
C CYS A 20 -3.00 -13.22 17.34
N GLU A 21 -3.53 -13.30 18.57
CA GLU A 21 -3.96 -14.55 19.19
C GLU A 21 -5.36 -14.99 18.77
N GLU A 22 -6.03 -14.23 17.88
CA GLU A 22 -7.38 -14.53 17.38
C GLU A 22 -8.37 -14.79 18.52
N SER A 23 -8.08 -14.21 19.69
CA SER A 23 -8.85 -14.47 20.90
C SER A 23 -10.19 -13.76 20.76
N ALA A 24 -11.22 -14.55 20.44
CA ALA A 24 -12.63 -14.14 20.36
C ALA A 24 -13.23 -13.66 21.70
N GLY A 25 -12.41 -13.46 22.73
CA GLY A 25 -12.82 -12.91 24.01
C GLY A 25 -12.93 -11.40 23.95
N GLY A 26 -14.07 -10.87 24.39
CA GLY A 26 -14.36 -9.42 24.45
C GLY A 26 -13.28 -8.59 25.13
N VAL A 27 -13.23 -7.31 24.81
CA VAL A 27 -12.29 -6.35 25.37
C VAL A 27 -12.47 -6.28 26.89
N PRO A 28 -11.40 -6.44 27.70
CA PRO A 28 -11.53 -6.38 29.15
C PRO A 28 -11.93 -4.97 29.59
N ALA A 29 -12.76 -4.86 30.63
CA ALA A 29 -13.36 -3.60 31.08
C ALA A 29 -12.33 -2.46 31.25
N LYS A 30 -11.17 -2.74 31.86
CA LYS A 30 -10.09 -1.75 32.04
C LYS A 30 -9.53 -1.18 30.73
N LEU A 31 -9.56 -1.98 29.66
CA LEU A 31 -9.11 -1.55 28.35
C LEU A 31 -10.21 -0.75 27.66
N GLN A 32 -11.47 -1.16 27.83
CA GLN A 32 -12.65 -0.43 27.35
C GLN A 32 -12.72 0.98 27.95
N ASP A 33 -12.53 1.12 29.27
CA ASP A 33 -12.50 2.40 29.96
C ASP A 33 -11.44 3.36 29.36
N HIS A 34 -10.30 2.82 28.93
CA HIS A 34 -9.26 3.62 28.28
C HIS A 34 -9.60 3.96 26.81
N LEU A 35 -10.26 3.06 26.07
CA LEU A 35 -10.69 3.35 24.71
C LEU A 35 -11.75 4.45 24.71
N ASP A 36 -12.68 4.42 25.68
CA ASP A 36 -13.71 5.44 25.84
C ASP A 36 -13.10 6.80 26.23
N ALA A 37 -12.00 6.81 26.99
CA ALA A 37 -11.27 8.03 27.36
C ALA A 37 -10.28 8.53 26.28
N CYS A 38 -9.76 7.64 25.42
CA CYS A 38 -8.68 7.97 24.47
C CYS A 38 -9.10 7.67 23.02
N PRO A 39 -9.50 8.70 22.23
CA PRO A 39 -9.96 8.51 20.85
C PRO A 39 -8.86 7.96 19.92
N ALA A 40 -7.60 8.25 20.22
CA ALA A 40 -6.47 7.74 19.45
C ALA A 40 -6.21 6.24 19.67
N CYS A 41 -6.61 5.69 20.82
CA CYS A 41 -6.56 4.25 21.10
C CYS A 41 -7.83 3.56 20.59
N ALA A 42 -9.00 4.22 20.67
CA ALA A 42 -10.25 3.74 20.08
C ALA A 42 -10.11 3.47 18.57
N ARG A 43 -9.66 4.47 17.80
CA ARG A 43 -9.40 4.32 16.35
C ARG A 43 -8.42 3.20 16.03
N TYR A 44 -7.39 3.03 16.87
CA TYR A 44 -6.40 1.97 16.71
C TYR A 44 -7.03 0.58 16.92
N GLY A 45 -7.93 0.45 17.89
CA GLY A 45 -8.71 -0.77 18.13
C GLY A 45 -9.69 -1.08 17.00
N GLU A 46 -10.40 -0.08 16.48
CA GLU A 46 -11.30 -0.22 15.33
C GLU A 46 -10.55 -0.70 14.08
N GLY A 47 -9.40 -0.11 13.77
CA GLY A 47 -8.56 -0.56 12.65
C GLY A 47 -8.09 -2.02 12.79
N LEU A 48 -7.84 -2.48 14.01
CA LEU A 48 -7.55 -3.89 14.28
C LEU A 48 -8.77 -4.81 14.11
N GLY A 49 -9.97 -4.31 14.41
CA GLY A 49 -11.24 -5.05 14.24
C GLY A 49 -11.59 -5.35 12.79
N VAL A 50 -11.16 -4.52 11.84
CA VAL A 50 -11.38 -4.71 10.40
C VAL A 50 -10.33 -5.65 9.77
N ALA A 51 -9.16 -5.82 10.41
CA ALA A 51 -8.07 -6.65 9.88
C ALA A 51 -8.44 -8.12 9.60
N PRO A 52 -9.27 -8.82 10.41
CA PRO A 52 -9.70 -10.19 10.12
C PRO A 52 -10.52 -10.31 8.83
N GLU A 53 -11.31 -9.30 8.48
CA GLU A 53 -12.10 -9.30 7.24
C GLU A 53 -11.21 -9.15 6.00
N VAL A 54 -10.12 -8.38 6.12
CA VAL A 54 -9.16 -8.16 5.03
C VAL A 54 -8.22 -9.36 4.85
N PHE A 55 -7.90 -10.10 5.92
CA PHE A 55 -6.90 -11.17 5.93
C PHE A 55 -7.48 -12.56 6.27
N ARG A 56 -8.64 -12.89 5.71
CA ARG A 56 -9.34 -14.19 5.91
C ARG A 56 -8.58 -15.43 5.40
N VAL A 57 -7.33 -15.29 4.95
CA VAL A 57 -6.55 -16.36 4.30
C VAL A 57 -5.31 -16.70 5.15
N ALA A 58 -5.35 -17.84 5.84
CA ALA A 58 -4.19 -18.50 6.46
C ALA A 58 -3.63 -19.58 5.49
N PRO A 59 -2.33 -19.98 5.51
CA PRO A 59 -1.41 -20.03 6.67
C PRO A 59 0.04 -19.50 6.42
N LEU A 60 0.25 -18.58 5.47
CA LEU A 60 1.61 -18.18 5.04
C LEU A 60 2.25 -17.03 5.85
N TYR A 61 1.57 -16.50 6.87
CA TYR A 61 2.09 -15.38 7.65
C TYR A 61 2.75 -15.85 8.95
N THR A 62 4.07 -15.71 9.03
CA THR A 62 4.79 -15.86 10.31
C THR A 62 4.29 -14.85 11.34
N ARG A 63 4.34 -15.19 12.63
CA ARG A 63 3.83 -14.35 13.73
C ARG A 63 4.40 -12.92 13.70
N ALA A 64 5.66 -12.78 13.32
CA ALA A 64 6.35 -11.49 13.19
C ALA A 64 5.80 -10.64 12.03
N VAL A 65 5.52 -11.26 10.88
CA VAL A 65 4.94 -10.55 9.73
C VAL A 65 3.50 -10.17 10.04
N ARG A 66 2.70 -11.08 10.61
CA ARG A 66 1.33 -10.79 11.07
C ARG A 66 1.29 -9.58 12.01
N GLN A 67 2.19 -9.50 12.98
CA GLN A 67 2.27 -8.36 13.90
C GLN A 67 2.65 -7.04 13.20
N ARG A 68 3.56 -7.08 12.22
CA ARG A 68 3.91 -5.90 11.41
C ARG A 68 2.74 -5.44 10.56
N THR A 69 2.03 -6.37 9.92
CA THR A 69 0.88 -6.07 9.06
C THR A 69 -0.26 -5.49 9.89
N LEU A 70 -0.59 -6.10 11.04
CA LEU A 70 -1.61 -5.58 11.96
C LEU A 70 -1.26 -4.19 12.49
N ARG A 71 0.01 -3.94 12.83
CA ARG A 71 0.47 -2.58 13.19
C ARG A 71 0.30 -1.58 12.06
N ALA A 72 0.54 -1.99 10.82
CA ALA A 72 0.39 -1.11 9.67
C ALA A 72 -1.09 -0.77 9.42
N ILE A 73 -1.98 -1.76 9.49
CA ILE A 73 -3.43 -1.58 9.32
C ILE A 73 -4.01 -0.71 10.44
N ALA A 74 -3.63 -0.98 11.69
CA ALA A 74 -4.09 -0.21 12.85
C ALA A 74 -3.60 1.26 12.84
N ARG A 75 -2.56 1.56 12.05
CA ARG A 75 -2.07 2.92 11.81
C ARG A 75 -2.65 3.55 10.55
N MET A 76 -3.37 2.80 9.71
CA MET A 76 -3.99 3.40 8.54
C MET A 76 -5.04 4.40 9.02
N PRO A 77 -4.97 5.65 8.55
CA PRO A 77 -6.01 6.62 8.83
C PRO A 77 -7.32 6.12 8.21
N ASP A 78 -8.34 6.02 9.06
CA ASP A 78 -9.77 5.86 8.81
C ASP A 78 -10.24 5.28 7.46
N PRO A 79 -11.14 4.28 7.45
CA PRO A 79 -11.86 3.85 6.25
C PRO A 79 -12.74 4.94 5.60
N SER A 80 -12.80 6.17 6.15
CA SER A 80 -13.38 7.35 5.50
C SER A 80 -12.65 7.75 4.20
N ALA A 81 -11.43 7.24 3.98
CA ALA A 81 -10.74 7.29 2.69
C ALA A 81 -11.43 6.46 1.57
N ARG A 82 -12.49 5.69 1.88
CA ARG A 82 -13.33 4.99 0.87
C ARG A 82 -13.88 5.93 -0.21
N TRP A 83 -14.11 7.21 0.11
CA TRP A 83 -14.56 8.22 -0.87
C TRP A 83 -13.42 8.85 -1.68
N VAL A 84 -12.18 8.76 -1.19
CA VAL A 84 -11.00 9.25 -1.91
C VAL A 84 -10.55 8.21 -2.96
N LEU A 85 -10.81 6.91 -2.70
CA LEU A 85 -10.50 5.81 -3.62
C LEU A 85 -11.08 5.99 -5.04
N PRO A 86 -12.37 6.28 -5.25
CA PRO A 86 -12.91 6.49 -6.59
C PRO A 86 -12.39 7.78 -7.25
N GLY A 87 -11.94 8.78 -6.50
CA GLY A 87 -11.29 9.98 -7.03
C GLY A 87 -9.83 9.77 -7.41
N LEU A 88 -9.15 8.85 -6.74
CA LEU A 88 -7.77 8.46 -7.06
C LEU A 88 -7.66 7.68 -8.36
N VAL A 89 -8.67 6.89 -8.73
CA VAL A 89 -8.70 6.14 -10.00
C VAL A 89 -8.58 7.07 -11.22
N PRO A 90 -9.42 8.10 -11.41
CA PRO A 90 -9.29 9.00 -12.56
C PRO A 90 -8.00 9.80 -12.51
N VAL A 91 -7.52 10.21 -11.33
CA VAL A 91 -6.24 10.92 -11.19
C VAL A 91 -5.06 10.01 -11.57
N ALA A 92 -5.09 8.74 -11.19
CA ALA A 92 -4.09 7.75 -11.58
C ALA A 92 -4.13 7.47 -13.09
N ILE A 93 -5.33 7.37 -13.68
CA ILE A 93 -5.51 7.22 -15.13
C ILE A 93 -4.96 8.44 -15.86
N LEU A 94 -5.24 9.65 -15.39
CA LEU A 94 -4.71 10.90 -15.96
C LEU A 94 -3.19 10.96 -15.86
N SER A 95 -2.64 10.56 -14.71
CA SER A 95 -1.19 10.48 -14.51
C SER A 95 -0.54 9.44 -15.43
N LEU A 96 -1.20 8.29 -15.65
CA LEU A 96 -0.76 7.27 -16.59
C LEU A 96 -0.79 7.80 -18.02
N LEU A 97 -1.90 8.43 -18.43
CA LEU A 97 -2.04 9.05 -19.75
C LEU A 97 -1.02 10.14 -19.99
N ALA A 98 -0.72 10.98 -19.00
CA ALA A 98 0.33 11.99 -19.11
C ALA A 98 1.73 11.35 -19.23
N SER A 99 1.99 10.31 -18.42
CA SER A 99 3.30 9.64 -18.39
C SER A 99 3.60 8.84 -19.66
N PHE A 100 2.58 8.21 -20.28
CA PHE A 100 2.74 7.47 -21.54
C PHE A 100 2.47 8.34 -22.77
N GLY A 101 1.54 9.28 -22.69
CA GLY A 101 1.16 10.16 -23.80
C GLY A 101 2.27 11.12 -24.18
N ALA A 102 2.95 11.73 -23.21
CA ALA A 102 4.06 12.65 -23.48
C ALA A 102 5.21 12.00 -24.28
N PRO A 103 5.77 10.84 -23.88
CA PRO A 103 6.84 10.19 -24.65
C PRO A 103 6.36 9.61 -25.99
N VAL A 104 5.12 9.12 -26.09
CA VAL A 104 4.58 8.67 -27.38
C VAL A 104 4.39 9.85 -28.35
N TRP A 105 3.86 10.98 -27.88
CA TRP A 105 3.70 12.19 -28.68
C TRP A 105 5.05 12.78 -29.11
N LEU A 106 6.02 12.84 -28.19
CA LEU A 106 7.38 13.28 -28.49
C LEU A 106 8.07 12.34 -29.50
N GLY A 107 7.90 11.02 -29.33
CA GLY A 107 8.40 10.03 -30.27
C GLY A 107 7.79 10.20 -31.66
N ALA A 108 6.46 10.32 -31.74
CA ALA A 108 5.74 10.49 -33.00
C ALA A 108 6.16 11.76 -33.75
N THR A 109 6.28 12.90 -33.06
CA THR A 109 6.70 14.18 -33.68
C THR A 109 8.14 14.13 -34.23
N ILE A 110 9.04 13.44 -33.52
CA ILE A 110 10.43 13.23 -34.00
C ILE A 110 10.44 12.25 -35.18
N LEU A 111 9.64 11.19 -35.16
CA LEU A 111 9.58 10.16 -36.21
C LEU A 111 8.86 10.62 -37.48
N GLU A 112 7.89 11.54 -37.38
CA GLU A 112 7.20 12.15 -38.52
C GLU A 112 8.16 12.91 -39.45
N GLN A 113 9.29 13.42 -38.94
CA GLN A 113 10.31 14.06 -39.79
C GLN A 113 11.07 13.07 -40.68
N TRP A 114 11.02 11.77 -40.36
CA TRP A 114 11.78 10.72 -41.04
C TRP A 114 10.89 9.72 -41.80
N ILE A 115 9.61 9.62 -41.44
CA ILE A 115 8.68 8.64 -42.00
C ILE A 115 7.52 9.39 -42.66
N SER A 116 7.37 9.25 -43.97
CA SER A 116 6.30 9.90 -44.77
C SER A 116 4.88 9.42 -44.42
N SER A 117 4.74 8.55 -43.42
CA SER A 117 3.51 7.89 -42.99
C SER A 117 3.30 8.13 -41.49
N PRO A 118 2.27 8.91 -41.08
CA PRO A 118 2.02 9.24 -39.69
C PRO A 118 1.63 8.00 -38.86
N VAL A 119 0.98 7.02 -39.50
CA VAL A 119 0.58 5.76 -38.85
C VAL A 119 1.79 4.92 -38.41
N LEU A 120 2.83 4.87 -39.25
CA LEU A 120 4.06 4.14 -38.93
C LEU A 120 4.91 4.86 -37.86
N ALA A 121 4.91 6.19 -37.86
CA ALA A 121 5.56 7.00 -36.83
C ALA A 121 4.93 6.76 -35.44
N VAL A 122 3.60 6.75 -35.35
CA VAL A 122 2.89 6.47 -34.09
C VAL A 122 3.09 5.01 -33.65
N ALA A 123 2.98 4.05 -34.56
CA ALA A 123 3.14 2.63 -34.23
C ALA A 123 4.55 2.30 -33.69
N SER A 124 5.59 2.88 -34.29
CA SER A 124 6.98 2.69 -33.85
C SER A 124 7.27 3.37 -32.51
N ALA A 125 6.71 4.57 -32.26
CA ALA A 125 6.81 5.23 -30.96
C ALA A 125 6.15 4.43 -29.83
N ILE A 126 4.99 3.82 -30.08
CA ILE A 126 4.31 2.93 -29.12
C ILE A 126 5.17 1.69 -28.85
N LEU A 127 5.71 1.07 -29.89
CA LEU A 127 6.54 -0.12 -29.72
C LEU A 127 7.83 0.19 -28.92
N ALA A 128 8.47 1.33 -29.20
CA ALA A 128 9.68 1.77 -28.51
C ALA A 128 9.41 2.06 -27.02
N THR A 129 8.28 2.70 -26.70
CA THR A 129 7.89 2.99 -25.31
C THR A 129 7.54 1.72 -24.53
N LEU A 130 6.87 0.75 -25.17
CA LEU A 130 6.61 -0.55 -24.55
C LEU A 130 7.89 -1.35 -24.29
N MET A 131 8.81 -1.40 -25.26
CA MET A 131 10.09 -2.11 -25.10
C MET A 131 10.99 -1.48 -24.05
N THR A 132 11.05 -0.15 -23.98
CA THR A 132 11.83 0.53 -22.92
C THR A 132 11.19 0.30 -21.55
N GLY A 133 9.87 0.35 -21.44
CA GLY A 133 9.15 0.07 -20.19
C GLY A 133 9.38 -1.36 -19.68
N THR A 134 9.37 -2.37 -20.55
CA THR A 134 9.61 -3.77 -20.15
C THR A 134 11.04 -4.00 -19.68
N VAL A 135 12.03 -3.43 -20.37
CA VAL A 135 13.44 -3.54 -19.98
C VAL A 135 13.68 -2.90 -18.60
N VAL A 136 13.14 -1.71 -18.36
CA VAL A 136 13.25 -1.04 -17.05
C VAL A 136 12.57 -1.86 -15.94
N THR A 137 11.39 -2.41 -16.23
CA THR A 137 10.65 -3.24 -15.26
C THR A 137 11.43 -4.52 -14.90
N CYS A 138 12.00 -5.19 -15.90
CA CYS A 138 12.86 -6.35 -15.68
C CYS A 138 14.12 -5.99 -14.86
N ALA A 139 14.78 -4.86 -15.17
CA ALA A 139 15.96 -4.39 -14.43
C ALA A 139 15.63 -4.07 -12.96
N CYS A 140 14.51 -3.39 -12.70
CA CYS A 140 14.00 -3.16 -11.35
C CYS A 140 13.66 -4.46 -10.61
N GLY A 141 13.04 -5.43 -11.29
CA GLY A 141 12.74 -6.74 -10.72
C GLY A 141 14.02 -7.48 -10.28
N VAL A 142 15.04 -7.52 -11.14
CA VAL A 142 16.32 -8.18 -10.84
C VAL A 142 17.05 -7.49 -9.68
N THR A 143 17.03 -6.16 -9.61
CA THR A 143 17.67 -5.42 -8.52
C THR A 143 16.97 -5.62 -7.19
N LEU A 144 15.64 -5.71 -7.17
CA LEU A 144 14.87 -6.04 -5.97
C LEU A 144 15.13 -7.46 -5.49
N ILE A 145 15.19 -8.45 -6.39
CA ILE A 145 15.52 -9.84 -6.04
C ILE A 145 16.93 -9.92 -5.44
N ARG A 146 17.93 -9.24 -6.05
CA ARG A 146 19.30 -9.19 -5.51
C ARG A 146 19.36 -8.56 -4.11
N ARG A 147 18.64 -7.47 -3.87
CA ARG A 147 18.59 -6.83 -2.55
C ARG A 147 17.84 -7.67 -1.52
N GLY A 148 16.78 -8.37 -1.93
CA GLY A 148 16.03 -9.29 -1.06
C GLY A 148 16.85 -10.50 -0.62
N ALA A 149 17.68 -11.06 -1.52
CA ALA A 149 18.57 -12.17 -1.19
C ALA A 149 19.63 -11.80 -0.12
N HIS A 150 20.12 -10.56 -0.11
CA HIS A 150 21.09 -10.07 0.87
C HIS A 150 20.51 -9.81 2.28
N LEU A 151 19.19 -9.69 2.42
CA LEU A 151 18.54 -9.48 3.73
C LEU A 151 18.23 -10.79 4.45
N ASN A 152 18.39 -11.94 3.77
CA ASN A 152 18.03 -13.26 4.27
C ASN A 152 19.25 -14.13 4.61
N THR A 153 20.46 -13.55 4.55
CA THR A 153 21.75 -14.11 4.97
C THR A 153 22.30 -13.29 6.12
#